data_AF-A0A5C5Z0Q6-F1
#
_entry.id   AF-A0A5C5Z0Q6-F1
#
_cell.length_a   1.000
_cell.length_b   1.000
_cell.length_c   1.000
_cell.angle_alpha   90.00
_cell.angle_beta   90.00
_cell.angle_gamma   90.00
#
_symmetry.space_group_name_H-M   'P 1'
#
loop_
_entity.id
_entity.type
_entity.pdbx_description
1 polymer ?
#
loop_
_entity_poly.entity_id
_entity_poly.type
_entity_poly.pdbx_seq_one_letter_code
_entity_poly.pdbx_strand_id
1 'polypeptide(L)'
;MSHPDPPPSQPPQEGEPSKEGEHGSDQMTPETEATSSPIDGSPAEDETLGGAAIEDLERELNRLQRSIRLAIQSHLQKLAGRSFGSLEQNQQMAQSVHSLLDGHGLRVRCCECGHPAILRVSPRAGIEHGAFVFDHTIESRRTFHGGRSVMPELRLVAKPARKKPSAGKKAAG
;
A
#
# COMPACT_ATOMS: atom_id res chain seq x y z
N MET A 1 21.83 -13.46 -40.97
CA MET A 1 21.36 -14.54 -40.09
C MET A 1 19.91 -14.22 -39.76
N SER A 2 18.99 -14.92 -40.40
CA SER A 2 17.57 -14.57 -40.48
C SER A 2 16.82 -15.04 -39.22
N HIS A 3 16.04 -14.14 -38.62
CA HIS A 3 15.13 -14.46 -37.54
C HIS A 3 13.87 -15.18 -38.08
N PRO A 4 13.36 -16.22 -37.41
CA PRO A 4 12.09 -16.84 -37.78
C PRO A 4 10.88 -16.04 -37.27
N ASP A 5 9.83 -16.00 -38.08
CA ASP A 5 8.55 -15.33 -37.81
C ASP A 5 7.76 -15.97 -36.66
N PRO A 6 6.97 -15.18 -35.89
CA PRO A 6 6.08 -15.70 -34.87
C PRO A 6 4.78 -16.30 -35.45
N PRO A 7 4.18 -17.32 -34.80
CA PRO A 7 2.93 -17.94 -35.24
C PRO A 7 1.69 -17.05 -34.97
N PRO A 8 0.61 -17.20 -35.76
CA PRO A 8 -0.60 -16.38 -35.63
C PRO A 8 -1.49 -16.75 -34.44
N SER A 9 -2.13 -15.73 -33.87
CA SER A 9 -3.07 -15.77 -32.74
C SER A 9 -4.39 -16.46 -33.09
N GLN A 10 -4.88 -17.33 -32.20
CA GLN A 10 -6.23 -17.90 -32.27
C GLN A 10 -7.29 -16.91 -31.75
N PRO A 11 -8.48 -16.85 -32.36
CA PRO A 11 -9.61 -16.07 -31.86
C PRO A 11 -10.36 -16.75 -30.70
N PRO A 12 -11.09 -15.99 -29.87
CA PRO A 12 -11.79 -16.47 -28.69
C PRO A 12 -13.05 -17.30 -29.04
N GLN A 13 -13.34 -18.31 -28.23
CA GLN A 13 -14.60 -19.07 -28.30
C GLN A 13 -15.62 -18.47 -27.32
N GLU A 14 -16.74 -18.01 -27.87
CA GLU A 14 -17.94 -17.59 -27.16
C GLU A 14 -18.82 -18.81 -26.91
N GLY A 15 -19.33 -18.97 -25.67
CA GLY A 15 -20.27 -20.01 -25.29
C GLY A 15 -21.38 -19.40 -24.43
N GLU A 16 -22.57 -19.34 -25.03
CA GLU A 16 -23.83 -18.81 -24.49
C GLU A 16 -24.50 -19.70 -23.41
N PRO A 17 -25.49 -19.16 -22.67
CA PRO A 17 -26.04 -19.76 -21.45
C PRO A 17 -27.28 -20.64 -21.69
N SER A 18 -27.57 -21.50 -20.72
CA SER A 18 -28.80 -22.31 -20.59
C SER A 18 -28.88 -22.77 -19.13
N LYS A 19 -29.99 -22.81 -18.40
CA LYS A 19 -31.42 -22.68 -18.70
C LYS A 19 -32.14 -22.42 -17.37
N GLU A 20 -33.28 -21.75 -17.49
CA GLU A 20 -34.31 -21.59 -16.47
C GLU A 20 -34.93 -22.94 -16.07
N GLY A 21 -35.36 -23.02 -14.81
CA GLY A 21 -36.12 -24.13 -14.25
C GLY A 21 -37.07 -23.59 -13.20
N GLU A 22 -38.34 -23.50 -13.60
CA GLU A 22 -39.46 -22.90 -12.89
C GLU A 22 -40.37 -24.01 -12.30
N HIS A 23 -41.24 -23.62 -11.35
CA HIS A 23 -42.47 -24.29 -10.87
C HIS A 23 -42.41 -25.35 -9.75
N GLY A 24 -43.25 -25.13 -8.73
CA GLY A 24 -43.65 -26.14 -7.74
C GLY A 24 -44.25 -25.56 -6.46
N SER A 25 -45.47 -25.02 -6.55
CA SER A 25 -46.36 -24.71 -5.43
C SER A 25 -46.74 -25.97 -4.62
N ASP A 26 -46.88 -25.85 -3.28
CA ASP A 26 -48.17 -26.07 -2.57
C ASP A 26 -48.04 -26.13 -1.04
N GLN A 27 -48.91 -25.34 -0.40
CA GLN A 27 -49.74 -25.62 0.78
C GLN A 27 -49.18 -25.92 2.20
N MET A 28 -49.66 -25.04 3.11
CA MET A 28 -50.37 -25.30 4.36
C MET A 28 -49.60 -25.73 5.62
N THR A 29 -49.78 -24.92 6.65
CA THR A 29 -49.38 -25.07 8.06
C THR A 29 -50.10 -26.25 8.76
N PRO A 30 -49.59 -26.71 9.93
CA PRO A 30 -50.11 -26.16 11.18
C PRO A 30 -49.05 -25.95 12.28
N GLU A 31 -49.52 -25.24 13.30
CA GLU A 31 -48.85 -24.82 14.53
C GLU A 31 -48.26 -25.97 15.35
N THR A 32 -47.07 -25.74 15.92
CA THR A 32 -46.65 -26.37 17.18
C THR A 32 -45.93 -25.35 18.04
N GLU A 33 -46.57 -24.97 19.14
CA GLU A 33 -45.98 -24.32 20.30
C GLU A 33 -44.88 -25.16 20.95
N ALA A 34 -44.05 -24.44 21.71
CA ALA A 34 -43.15 -24.91 22.76
C ALA A 34 -41.89 -25.64 22.30
N THR A 35 -40.77 -24.91 22.31
CA THR A 35 -39.78 -25.03 23.39
C THR A 35 -38.79 -23.88 23.24
N SER A 36 -38.97 -22.84 24.05
CA SER A 36 -37.91 -21.89 24.38
C SER A 36 -36.79 -22.68 25.06
N SER A 37 -35.81 -23.12 24.26
CA SER A 37 -34.56 -23.62 24.78
C SER A 37 -33.86 -22.46 25.50
N PRO A 38 -33.35 -22.67 26.73
CA PRO A 38 -32.52 -21.66 27.36
C PRO A 38 -31.26 -21.52 26.50
N ILE A 39 -30.99 -20.28 26.07
CA ILE A 39 -29.69 -19.87 25.54
C ILE A 39 -28.65 -20.00 26.66
N ASP A 40 -28.21 -21.22 26.93
CA ASP A 40 -27.01 -21.48 27.73
C ASP A 40 -25.79 -21.30 26.81
N GLY A 41 -25.64 -20.07 26.31
CA GLY A 41 -24.43 -19.61 25.63
C GLY A 41 -23.42 -19.30 26.72
N SER A 42 -22.56 -20.27 27.02
CA SER A 42 -21.50 -20.07 28.00
C SER A 42 -20.61 -18.91 27.54
N PRO A 43 -20.40 -17.85 28.35
CA PRO A 43 -19.67 -16.65 27.94
C PRO A 43 -18.22 -16.92 27.49
N ALA A 44 -17.67 -18.08 27.87
CA ALA A 44 -16.33 -18.51 27.47
C ALA A 44 -16.22 -18.90 25.99
N GLU A 45 -17.29 -19.40 25.35
CA GLU A 45 -17.26 -19.81 23.93
C GLU A 45 -17.31 -18.58 23.01
N ASP A 46 -18.14 -17.59 23.36
CA ASP A 46 -18.33 -16.35 22.60
C ASP A 46 -17.06 -15.45 22.63
N GLU A 47 -16.34 -15.41 23.75
CA GLU A 47 -15.05 -14.71 23.86
C GLU A 47 -13.96 -15.33 22.97
N THR A 48 -13.93 -16.68 22.85
CA THR A 48 -12.96 -17.37 21.99
C THR A 48 -13.25 -17.21 20.49
N LEU A 49 -14.54 -17.20 20.11
CA LEU A 49 -15.00 -16.91 18.75
C LEU A 49 -14.68 -15.47 18.33
N GLY A 50 -14.92 -14.50 19.21
CA GLY A 50 -14.55 -13.10 18.98
C GLY A 50 -13.04 -12.91 18.80
N GLY A 51 -12.23 -13.55 19.65
CA GLY A 51 -10.76 -13.53 19.52
C GLY A 51 -10.29 -14.09 18.17
N ALA A 52 -10.79 -15.26 17.78
CA ALA A 52 -10.44 -15.89 16.50
C ALA A 52 -10.82 -15.02 15.28
N ALA A 53 -12.00 -14.40 15.31
CA ALA A 53 -12.45 -13.51 14.24
C ALA A 53 -11.57 -12.25 14.08
N ILE A 54 -11.12 -11.67 15.19
CA ILE A 54 -10.20 -10.53 15.17
C ILE A 54 -8.84 -10.95 14.63
N GLU A 55 -8.30 -12.10 15.03
CA GLU A 55 -7.04 -12.60 14.49
C GLU A 55 -7.11 -12.84 12.97
N ASP A 56 -8.22 -13.38 12.47
CA ASP A 56 -8.43 -13.56 11.03
C ASP A 56 -8.48 -12.23 10.29
N LEU A 57 -9.15 -11.23 10.87
CA LEU A 57 -9.16 -9.88 10.34
C LEU A 57 -7.76 -9.28 10.31
N GLU A 58 -6.98 -9.42 11.38
CA GLU A 58 -5.58 -8.95 11.43
C GLU A 58 -4.71 -9.64 10.37
N ARG A 59 -4.87 -10.95 10.19
CA ARG A 59 -4.19 -11.71 9.13
C ARG A 59 -4.53 -11.15 7.75
N GLU A 60 -5.80 -10.87 7.48
CA GLU A 60 -6.23 -10.34 6.20
C GLU A 60 -5.75 -8.90 5.97
N LEU A 61 -5.84 -8.03 6.98
CA LEU A 61 -5.31 -6.67 6.91
C LEU A 61 -3.81 -6.67 6.61
N ASN A 62 -3.04 -7.55 7.24
CA ASN A 62 -1.61 -7.68 6.97
C ASN A 62 -1.32 -8.13 5.52
N ARG A 63 -2.14 -9.04 4.96
CA ARG A 63 -2.02 -9.45 3.55
C ARG A 63 -2.32 -8.30 2.61
N LEU A 64 -3.40 -7.55 2.84
CA LEU A 64 -3.77 -6.40 2.03
C LEU A 64 -2.70 -5.30 2.08
N GLN A 65 -2.20 -4.95 3.26
CA GLN A 65 -1.13 -3.96 3.40
C GLN A 65 0.14 -4.38 2.67
N ARG A 66 0.51 -5.66 2.74
CA ARG A 66 1.64 -6.21 1.98
C ARG A 66 1.41 -6.08 0.48
N SER A 67 0.22 -6.46 -0.01
CA SER A 67 -0.15 -6.35 -1.42
C SER A 67 -0.06 -4.90 -1.92
N ILE A 68 -0.63 -3.95 -1.17
CA ILE A 68 -0.58 -2.51 -1.47
C ILE A 68 0.88 -2.04 -1.60
N ARG A 69 1.73 -2.38 -0.63
CA ARG A 69 3.15 -1.99 -0.67
C ARG A 69 3.87 -2.54 -1.89
N LEU A 70 3.65 -3.81 -2.23
CA LEU A 70 4.27 -4.45 -3.39
C LEU A 70 3.79 -3.82 -4.71
N ALA A 71 2.50 -3.53 -4.81
CA ALA A 71 1.92 -2.86 -5.97
C ALA A 71 2.56 -1.47 -6.15
N ILE A 72 2.56 -0.63 -5.10
CA ILE A 72 3.17 0.70 -5.16
C ILE A 72 4.65 0.61 -5.58
N GLN A 73 5.41 -0.32 -4.98
CA GLN A 73 6.82 -0.47 -5.32
C GLN A 73 7.04 -0.87 -6.78
N SER A 74 6.25 -1.81 -7.31
CA SER A 74 6.31 -2.23 -8.72
C SER A 74 6.03 -1.07 -9.68
N HIS A 75 5.03 -0.24 -9.38
CA HIS A 75 4.72 0.93 -10.20
C HIS A 75 5.82 2.00 -10.14
N LEU A 76 6.36 2.29 -8.96
CA LEU A 76 7.45 3.27 -8.81
C LEU A 76 8.75 2.82 -9.48
N GLN A 77 9.05 1.51 -9.49
CA GLN A 77 10.24 0.98 -10.16
C GLN A 77 10.26 1.26 -11.66
N LYS A 78 9.09 1.31 -12.32
CA LYS A 78 8.98 1.63 -13.75
C LYS A 78 9.37 3.07 -14.09
N LEU A 79 9.45 3.93 -13.08
CA LEU A 79 9.83 5.35 -13.22
C LEU A 79 11.32 5.59 -13.01
N ALA A 80 12.07 4.61 -12.52
CA ALA A 80 13.51 4.74 -12.32
C ALA A 80 14.24 5.09 -13.63
N GLY A 81 15.24 5.97 -13.55
CA GLY A 81 16.00 6.46 -14.69
C GLY A 81 15.30 7.55 -15.52
N ARG A 82 14.05 7.92 -15.21
CA ARG A 82 13.33 8.98 -15.94
C ARG A 82 13.57 10.36 -15.35
N SER A 83 13.49 11.37 -16.21
CA SER A 83 13.29 12.78 -15.85
C SER A 83 12.04 13.27 -16.59
N PHE A 84 11.32 14.22 -16.02
CA PHE A 84 9.96 14.60 -16.45
C PHE A 84 9.92 15.91 -17.25
N GLY A 85 11.05 16.34 -17.83
CA GLY A 85 11.11 17.42 -18.83
C GLY A 85 11.31 18.83 -18.29
N SER A 86 11.07 19.06 -16.99
CA SER A 86 11.36 20.34 -16.34
C SER A 86 11.58 20.16 -14.83
N LEU A 87 12.16 21.17 -14.19
CA LEU A 87 12.30 21.22 -12.73
C LEU A 87 10.94 21.12 -12.03
N GLU A 88 9.94 21.85 -12.52
CA GLU A 88 8.60 21.88 -11.95
C GLU A 88 7.91 20.51 -12.05
N GLN A 89 7.97 19.87 -13.22
CA GLN A 89 7.40 18.52 -13.41
C GLN A 89 8.12 17.48 -12.53
N ASN A 90 9.44 17.58 -12.37
CA ASN A 90 10.19 16.72 -11.46
C ASN A 90 9.78 16.93 -9.99
N GLN A 91 9.60 18.18 -9.56
CA GLN A 91 9.13 18.52 -8.21
C GLN A 91 7.71 18.01 -7.96
N GLN A 92 6.79 18.24 -8.91
CA GLN A 92 5.42 17.76 -8.84
C GLN A 92 5.37 16.24 -8.74
N MET A 93 6.17 15.53 -9.55
CA MET A 93 6.28 14.08 -9.48
C MET A 93 6.78 13.62 -8.11
N ALA A 94 7.86 14.19 -7.59
CA ALA A 94 8.39 13.84 -6.26
C ALA A 94 7.36 14.12 -5.14
N GLN A 95 6.59 15.20 -5.24
CA GLN A 95 5.51 15.53 -4.31
C GLN A 95 4.37 14.51 -4.39
N SER A 96 3.95 14.10 -5.59
CA SER A 96 2.93 13.06 -5.77
C SER A 96 3.36 11.72 -5.18
N VAL A 97 4.63 11.33 -5.40
CA VAL A 97 5.21 10.13 -4.76
C VAL A 97 5.19 10.27 -3.24
N HIS A 98 5.57 11.44 -2.70
CA HIS A 98 5.53 11.66 -1.26
C HIS A 98 4.12 11.52 -0.69
N SER A 99 3.13 12.17 -1.29
CA SER A 99 1.73 12.11 -0.85
C SER A 99 1.18 10.68 -0.87
N LEU A 100 1.42 9.94 -1.96
CA LEU A 100 1.03 8.52 -2.07
C LEU A 100 1.63 7.69 -0.93
N LEU A 101 2.95 7.82 -0.71
CA LEU A 101 3.62 7.05 0.34
C LEU A 101 3.18 7.46 1.75
N ASP A 102 2.95 8.75 2.00
CA ASP A 102 2.51 9.21 3.31
C ASP A 102 1.11 8.68 3.67
N GLY A 103 0.20 8.64 2.69
CA GLY A 103 -1.15 8.08 2.85
C GLY A 103 -1.17 6.58 3.21
N HIS A 104 -0.13 5.83 2.82
CA HIS A 104 0.01 4.41 3.15
C HIS A 104 0.99 4.14 4.30
N GLY A 105 1.44 5.17 5.03
CA GLY A 105 2.38 4.98 6.14
C GLY A 105 3.75 4.47 5.69
N LEU A 106 4.21 4.88 4.50
CA LEU A 106 5.47 4.46 3.89
C LEU A 106 6.45 5.64 3.74
N ARG A 107 7.72 5.30 3.53
CA ARG A 107 8.84 6.17 3.18
C ARG A 107 9.70 5.51 2.11
N VAL A 108 10.47 6.30 1.39
CA VAL A 108 11.54 5.74 0.55
C VAL A 108 12.74 5.40 1.42
N ARG A 109 13.44 4.32 1.12
CA ARG A 109 14.73 3.98 1.74
C ARG A 109 15.82 4.71 0.99
N CYS A 110 16.60 5.53 1.69
CA CYS A 110 17.79 6.15 1.10
C CYS A 110 18.78 5.06 0.63
N CYS A 111 19.27 5.16 -0.61
CA CYS A 111 20.22 4.20 -1.16
C CYS A 111 21.63 4.31 -0.58
N GLU A 112 21.99 5.47 -0.02
CA GLU A 112 23.32 5.71 0.56
C GLU A 112 23.40 5.25 2.02
N CYS A 113 22.46 5.67 2.88
CA CYS A 113 22.52 5.38 4.32
C CYS A 113 21.44 4.40 4.81
N GLY A 114 20.51 3.97 3.96
CA GLY A 114 19.44 3.05 4.32
C GLY A 114 18.32 3.62 5.20
N HIS A 115 18.39 4.89 5.61
CA HIS A 115 17.38 5.50 6.47
C HIS A 115 16.07 5.82 5.71
N PRO A 116 14.92 5.80 6.40
CA PRO A 116 13.66 6.29 5.84
C PRO A 116 13.77 7.77 5.48
N ALA A 117 13.41 8.12 4.24
CA ALA A 117 13.57 9.44 3.66
C ALA A 117 12.32 9.87 2.88
N ILE A 118 12.27 11.15 2.54
CA ILE A 118 11.34 11.74 1.59
C ILE A 118 12.12 12.02 0.30
N LEU A 119 11.60 11.60 -0.84
CA LEU A 119 12.18 11.98 -2.14
C LEU A 119 11.80 13.42 -2.44
N ARG A 120 12.78 14.24 -2.80
CA ARG A 120 12.58 15.64 -3.20
C ARG A 120 13.39 15.93 -4.45
N VAL A 121 13.06 17.04 -5.11
CA VAL A 121 13.86 17.60 -6.21
C VAL A 121 14.31 18.99 -5.80
N SER A 122 15.61 19.23 -5.93
CA SER A 122 16.22 20.52 -5.60
C SER A 122 16.99 21.08 -6.79
N PRO A 123 16.90 22.39 -7.07
CA PRO A 123 17.76 23.03 -8.07
C PRO A 123 19.24 22.81 -7.73
N ARG A 124 20.06 22.52 -8.73
CA ARG A 124 21.52 22.43 -8.59
C ARG A 124 22.19 23.00 -9.83
N ALA A 125 23.31 23.69 -9.64
CA ALA A 125 24.13 24.19 -10.73
C ALA A 125 24.57 23.01 -11.63
N GLY A 126 24.40 23.16 -12.95
CA GLY A 126 24.73 22.12 -13.93
C GLY A 126 23.71 20.98 -14.07
N ILE A 127 22.56 21.02 -13.38
CA ILE A 127 21.47 20.06 -13.55
C ILE A 127 20.18 20.81 -13.92
N GLU A 128 19.90 20.87 -15.21
CA GLU A 128 18.82 21.67 -15.80
C GLU A 128 17.44 21.43 -15.17
N HIS A 129 17.07 20.18 -14.95
CA HIS A 129 15.75 19.82 -14.40
C HIS A 129 15.77 19.53 -12.89
N GLY A 130 16.81 19.97 -12.19
CA GLY A 130 17.02 19.70 -10.76
C GLY A 130 17.46 18.28 -10.44
N ALA A 131 17.89 18.09 -9.20
CA ALA A 131 18.46 16.86 -8.71
C ALA A 131 17.50 16.16 -7.74
N PHE A 132 17.26 14.87 -7.95
CA PHE A 132 16.53 14.02 -7.01
C PHE A 132 17.40 13.74 -5.79
N VAL A 133 16.88 14.05 -4.60
CA VAL A 133 17.56 13.92 -3.32
C VAL A 133 16.67 13.17 -2.31
N PHE A 134 17.30 12.39 -1.44
CA PHE A 134 16.68 11.79 -0.28
C PHE A 134 16.83 12.75 0.91
N ASP A 135 15.73 13.27 1.42
CA ASP A 135 15.64 14.16 2.58
C ASP A 135 15.25 13.35 3.82
N HIS A 136 16.16 13.25 4.78
CA HIS A 136 15.95 12.46 6.00
C HIS A 136 16.51 13.18 7.22
N THR A 137 15.90 12.91 8.37
CA THR A 137 16.31 13.46 9.66
C THR A 137 17.00 12.36 10.46
N ILE A 138 18.31 12.48 10.64
CA ILE A 138 19.13 11.60 11.49
C ILE A 138 19.51 12.41 12.73
N GLU A 139 19.26 11.87 13.92
CA GLU A 139 19.67 12.52 15.19
C GLU A 139 19.23 14.00 15.28
N SER A 140 18.00 14.29 14.86
CA SER A 140 17.42 15.65 14.81
C SER A 140 18.07 16.62 13.81
N ARG A 141 19.01 16.15 12.98
CA ARG A 141 19.60 16.92 11.89
C ARG A 141 19.03 16.48 10.55
N ARG A 142 18.67 17.45 9.73
CA ARG A 142 18.22 17.22 8.36
C ARG A 142 19.43 17.03 7.46
N THR A 143 19.44 15.96 6.69
CA THR A 143 20.53 15.57 5.80
C THR A 143 19.98 15.21 4.42
N PHE A 144 20.82 15.33 3.40
CA PHE A 144 20.45 15.10 2.01
C PHE A 144 21.45 14.17 1.33
N HIS A 145 20.96 13.08 0.76
CA HIS A 145 21.74 12.14 -0.05
C HIS A 145 21.24 12.12 -1.49
N GLY A 146 22.06 11.67 -2.43
CA GLY A 146 21.77 11.62 -3.85
C GLY A 146 22.18 12.89 -4.60
N GLY A 147 21.33 13.34 -5.52
CA GLY A 147 21.62 14.48 -6.40
C GLY A 147 21.79 14.09 -7.87
N ARG A 148 21.11 13.02 -8.31
CA ARG A 148 21.08 12.63 -9.73
C ARG A 148 19.98 13.40 -10.48
N SER A 149 20.17 13.64 -11.77
CA SER A 149 19.20 14.33 -12.65
C SER A 149 17.99 13.47 -13.04
N VAL A 150 18.02 12.19 -12.70
CA VAL A 150 16.97 11.21 -13.01
C VAL A 150 16.48 10.52 -11.74
N MET A 151 15.26 10.02 -11.79
CA MET A 151 14.61 9.34 -10.67
C MET A 151 15.43 8.11 -10.24
N PRO A 152 15.82 7.99 -8.96
CA PRO A 152 16.54 6.82 -8.48
C PRO A 152 15.61 5.61 -8.36
N GLU A 153 16.20 4.42 -8.27
CA GLU A 153 15.45 3.24 -7.85
C GLU A 153 14.88 3.45 -6.43
N LEU A 154 13.56 3.30 -6.30
CA LEU A 154 12.87 3.50 -5.03
C LEU A 154 12.59 2.17 -4.35
N ARG A 155 13.10 2.02 -3.13
CA ARG A 155 12.74 0.93 -2.20
C ARG A 155 11.88 1.51 -1.10
N LEU A 156 10.81 0.82 -0.72
CA LEU A 156 9.88 1.31 0.30
C LEU A 156 10.22 0.74 1.67
N VAL A 157 10.03 1.53 2.72
CA VAL A 157 10.11 1.14 4.13
C VAL A 157 8.92 1.72 4.89
N ALA A 158 8.62 1.17 6.07
CA ALA A 158 7.58 1.73 6.92
C ALA A 158 7.97 3.15 7.39
N LYS A 159 6.98 4.03 7.51
CA LYS A 159 7.14 5.35 8.13
C LYS A 159 7.49 5.15 9.61
N PRO A 160 8.60 5.73 10.11
CA PRO A 160 8.94 5.65 11.51
C PRO A 160 7.81 6.17 12.40
N ALA A 161 7.56 5.48 13.51
CA ALA A 161 6.64 5.96 14.53
C ALA A 161 7.09 7.36 15.00
N ARG A 162 6.15 8.30 15.08
CA ARG A 162 6.45 9.61 15.67
C ARG A 162 6.84 9.38 17.14
N LYS A 163 8.03 9.84 17.53
CA LYS A 163 8.38 9.95 18.96
C LYS A 163 7.33 10.87 19.59
N LYS A 164 6.53 10.35 20.52
CA LYS A 164 5.65 11.19 21.34
C LYS A 164 6.58 12.15 22.10
N PRO A 165 6.30 13.47 22.11
CA PRO A 165 7.05 14.36 22.98
C PRO A 165 6.88 13.85 24.40
N SER A 166 7.98 13.57 25.09
CA SER A 166 7.95 13.20 26.49
C SER A 166 7.30 14.35 27.26
N ALA A 167 6.11 14.12 27.82
CA ALA A 167 5.49 15.03 28.77
C ALA A 167 6.39 15.08 30.01
N GLY A 168 7.29 16.06 30.11
CA GLY A 168 8.34 15.99 31.14
C GLY A 168 9.32 17.15 31.19
N LYS A 169 8.81 18.38 31.30
CA LYS A 169 9.41 19.39 32.20
C LYS A 169 8.38 20.48 32.46
N LYS A 170 7.57 20.28 33.52
CA LYS A 170 6.94 21.42 34.19
C LYS A 170 8.08 22.33 34.64
N ALA A 171 8.06 23.58 34.19
CA ALA A 171 8.87 24.63 34.76
C ALA A 171 8.49 24.74 36.25
N ALA A 172 9.45 24.43 37.12
CA ALA A 172 9.42 24.91 38.49
C ALA A 172 10.22 26.22 38.47
N GLY A 173 9.49 27.32 38.56
CA GLY A 173 9.99 28.65 38.92
C GLY A 173 9.25 29.10 40.16
#